data_AF-A0ABD6E4H7-F1
#
_entry.id   AF-A0ABD6E4H7-F1
#
_cell.length_a   1.000
_cell.length_b   1.000
_cell.length_c   1.000
_cell.angle_alpha   90.00
_cell.angle_beta   90.00
_cell.angle_gamma   90.00
#
_symmetry.space_group_name_H-M   'P 1'
#
loop_
_entity.id
_entity.type
_entity.pdbx_description
1 polymer ?
#
loop_
_entity_poly.entity_id
_entity_poly.type
_entity_poly.pdbx_seq_one_letter_code
_entity_poly.pdbx_strand_id
1 'polypeptide(L)'
;MVPLGEVGSVLLRVFHELRKSDKNFRFKSPLMKFILERAREHQVTEGKYSKSYMEMLHICKTYQFYLSNTRELRNLRSIYKTKERTIESAANLVGLALPKTS
;
A
#
# COMPACT_ATOMS: atom_id res chain seq x y z
N MET A 1 4.75 8.50 -25.49
CA MET A 1 4.58 8.07 -24.09
C MET A 1 5.48 6.85 -23.89
N VAL A 2 6.57 6.95 -23.11
CA VAL A 2 7.59 5.89 -23.00
C VAL A 2 7.01 4.71 -22.21
N PRO A 3 7.21 3.44 -22.63
CA PRO A 3 6.72 2.29 -21.89
C PRO A 3 7.51 2.18 -20.58
N LEU A 4 6.90 2.68 -19.51
CA LEU A 4 7.29 2.38 -18.15
C LEU A 4 7.14 0.86 -17.97
N GLY A 5 8.25 0.13 -17.91
CA GLY A 5 8.25 -1.32 -17.64
C GLY A 5 7.66 -1.67 -16.27
N GLU A 6 7.88 -2.90 -15.78
CA GLU A 6 7.29 -3.36 -14.50
C GLU A 6 7.52 -2.39 -13.34
N VAL A 7 8.73 -1.85 -13.17
CA VAL A 7 9.06 -0.85 -12.14
C VAL A 7 8.10 0.34 -12.15
N GLY A 8 7.79 0.88 -13.33
CA GLY A 8 6.87 2.02 -13.43
C GLY A 8 5.44 1.66 -13.04
N SER A 9 4.98 0.45 -13.37
CA SER A 9 3.66 -0.03 -12.93
C SER A 9 3.58 -0.18 -11.40
N VAL A 10 4.63 -0.67 -10.76
CA VAL A 10 4.70 -0.81 -9.29
C VAL A 10 4.77 0.56 -8.64
N LEU A 11 5.52 1.51 -9.21
CA LEU A 11 5.59 2.89 -8.72
C LEU A 11 4.24 3.61 -8.75
N LEU A 12 3.44 3.41 -9.78
CA LEU A 12 2.08 3.97 -9.83
C LEU A 12 1.18 3.36 -8.74
N ARG A 13 1.38 2.09 -8.38
CA ARG A 13 0.66 1.46 -7.25
C ARG A 13 1.11 2.04 -5.90
N VAL A 14 2.42 2.25 -5.71
CA VAL A 14 2.95 2.95 -4.52
C VAL A 14 2.34 4.35 -4.42
N PHE A 15 2.31 5.09 -5.52
CA PHE A 15 1.67 6.41 -5.57
C PHE A 15 0.20 6.37 -5.15
N HIS A 16 -0.55 5.39 -5.64
CA HIS A 16 -1.96 5.19 -5.30
C HIS A 16 -2.16 4.94 -3.80
N GLU A 17 -1.35 4.08 -3.18
CA GLU A 17 -1.44 3.80 -1.75
C GLU A 17 -0.99 5.02 -0.89
N LEU A 18 0.01 5.77 -1.34
CA LEU A 18 0.40 7.03 -0.67
C LEU A 18 -0.72 8.05 -0.70
N ARG A 19 -1.42 8.21 -1.82
CA ARG A 19 -2.57 9.13 -1.93
C ARG A 19 -3.76 8.71 -1.07
N LYS A 20 -3.96 7.41 -0.86
CA LYS A 20 -4.97 6.89 0.08
C LYS A 20 -4.59 7.17 1.53
N SER A 21 -3.30 7.16 1.83
CA SER A 21 -2.77 7.34 3.20
C SER A 21 -2.68 8.81 3.61
N ASP A 22 -2.34 9.69 2.67
CA ASP A 22 -2.23 11.13 2.86
C ASP A 22 -2.94 11.88 1.72
N LYS A 23 -4.03 12.58 2.06
CA LYS A 23 -4.81 13.38 1.10
C LYS A 23 -4.04 14.58 0.55
N ASN A 24 -3.01 15.04 1.25
CA ASN A 24 -2.15 16.14 0.82
C ASN A 24 -1.00 15.65 -0.07
N PHE A 25 -0.82 14.33 -0.21
CA PHE A 25 0.22 13.77 -1.06
C PHE A 25 -0.06 14.09 -2.53
N ARG A 26 0.89 14.80 -3.16
CA ARG A 26 0.82 15.18 -4.57
C ARG A 26 1.90 14.46 -5.37
N PHE A 27 1.60 14.23 -6.65
CA PHE A 27 2.56 13.69 -7.61
C PHE A 27 3.81 14.57 -7.77
N LYS A 28 3.68 15.88 -7.54
CA LYS A 28 4.80 16.83 -7.55
C LYS A 28 5.61 16.85 -6.25
N SER A 29 5.38 15.93 -5.31
CA SER A 29 6.15 15.87 -4.07
C SER A 29 7.64 15.61 -4.35
N PRO A 30 8.55 16.18 -3.55
CA PRO A 30 9.98 15.89 -3.67
C PRO A 30 10.29 14.39 -3.64
N LEU A 31 9.55 13.64 -2.82
CA LEU A 31 9.65 12.18 -2.72
C LEU A 31 9.31 11.48 -4.05
N MET A 32 8.22 11.86 -4.70
CA MET A 32 7.82 11.25 -5.97
C MET A 32 8.79 11.61 -7.10
N LYS A 33 9.30 12.84 -7.12
CA LYS A 33 10.35 13.25 -8.08
C LYS A 33 11.61 12.39 -7.91
N PHE A 34 12.11 12.28 -6.68
CA PHE A 34 13.28 11.48 -6.37
C PHE A 34 13.12 10.02 -6.81
N ILE A 35 11.98 9.40 -6.52
CA ILE A 35 11.71 8.01 -6.88
C ILE A 35 11.65 7.82 -8.41
N LEU A 36 11.02 8.76 -9.14
CA LEU A 36 10.93 8.71 -10.60
C LEU A 36 12.29 8.95 -11.27
N GLU A 37 13.11 9.84 -10.72
CA GLU A 37 14.47 10.11 -11.19
C GLU A 37 15.34 8.86 -11.04
N ARG A 38 15.35 8.23 -9.86
CA ARG A 38 16.06 6.96 -9.63
C ARG A 38 15.59 5.85 -10.56
N ALA A 39 14.28 5.73 -10.76
CA ALA A 39 13.72 4.73 -11.66
C ALA A 39 14.14 4.94 -13.13
N ARG A 40 14.29 6.19 -13.57
CA ARG A 40 14.78 6.53 -14.91
C ARG A 40 16.26 6.26 -15.07
N GLU A 41 17.07 6.65 -14.09
CA GLU A 41 18.53 6.40 -14.10
C GLU A 41 18.82 4.91 -14.31
N HIS A 42 18.14 4.03 -13.55
CA HIS A 42 18.29 2.59 -13.65
C HIS A 42 17.68 1.97 -14.91
N GLN A 43 16.76 2.66 -15.61
CA GLN A 43 16.23 2.20 -16.90
C GLN A 43 17.20 2.47 -18.06
N VAL A 44 18.03 3.51 -17.94
CA VAL A 44 18.95 3.95 -19.00
C VAL A 44 20.30 3.24 -18.93
N THR A 45 20.72 2.83 -17.72
CA THR A 45 22.10 2.35 -17.53
C THR A 45 22.30 0.87 -17.86
N GLU A 46 21.35 -0.04 -17.64
CA GLU A 46 21.59 -1.47 -17.83
C GLU A 46 20.28 -2.19 -18.23
N GLY A 47 20.36 -3.21 -19.09
CA GLY A 47 19.19 -3.93 -19.60
C GLY A 47 18.28 -4.50 -18.50
N LYS A 48 17.06 -4.93 -18.87
CA LYS A 48 15.96 -5.41 -17.99
C LYS A 48 16.32 -6.46 -16.90
N TYR A 49 17.54 -7.00 -16.89
CA TYR A 49 18.02 -8.03 -15.98
C TYR A 49 19.20 -7.59 -15.11
N SER A 50 19.48 -6.28 -15.02
CA SER A 50 20.52 -5.82 -14.12
C SER A 50 20.13 -5.99 -12.66
N LYS A 51 21.15 -6.19 -11.81
CA LYS A 51 20.96 -6.31 -10.37
C LYS A 51 20.27 -5.06 -9.79
N SER A 52 20.66 -3.87 -10.24
CA SER A 52 20.07 -2.61 -9.78
C SER A 52 18.59 -2.45 -10.20
N TYR A 53 18.21 -2.94 -11.38
CA TYR A 53 16.79 -2.97 -11.79
C TYR A 53 15.96 -3.86 -10.87
N MET A 54 16.46 -5.06 -10.56
CA MET A 54 15.79 -6.01 -9.68
C MET A 54 15.69 -5.50 -8.23
N GLU A 55 16.74 -4.85 -7.74
CA GLU A 55 16.74 -4.19 -6.43
C GLU A 55 15.70 -3.06 -6.36
N MET A 56 15.63 -2.21 -7.39
CA MET A 56 14.63 -1.14 -7.44
C MET A 56 13.20 -1.70 -7.49
N LEU A 57 12.96 -2.75 -8.28
CA LEU A 57 11.67 -3.42 -8.33
C LEU A 57 11.30 -4.02 -6.96
N HIS A 58 12.27 -4.65 -6.29
CA HIS A 58 12.08 -5.22 -4.95
C HIS A 58 11.73 -4.14 -3.94
N ILE A 59 12.47 -3.03 -3.90
CA ILE A 59 12.19 -1.89 -3.02
C ILE A 59 10.78 -1.34 -3.26
N CYS A 60 10.40 -1.13 -4.52
CA CYS A 60 9.07 -0.63 -4.87
C CYS A 60 7.96 -1.59 -4.41
N LYS A 61 8.13 -2.90 -4.60
CA LYS A 61 7.18 -3.93 -4.15
C LYS A 61 7.08 -3.96 -2.63
N THR A 62 8.21 -3.86 -1.92
CA THR A 62 8.25 -3.81 -0.46
C THR A 62 7.49 -2.60 0.08
N TYR A 63 7.69 -1.40 -0.48
CA TYR A 63 6.92 -0.22 -0.09
C TYR A 63 5.44 -0.35 -0.41
N GLN A 64 5.10 -0.90 -1.59
CA GLN A 64 3.71 -1.15 -1.95
C GLN A 64 3.02 -2.04 -0.91
N PHE A 65 3.65 -3.17 -0.57
CA PHE A 65 3.14 -4.13 0.40
C PHE A 65 3.04 -3.51 1.80
N TYR A 66 4.06 -2.78 2.23
CA TYR A 66 4.06 -2.14 3.54
C TYR A 66 2.92 -1.13 3.70
N LEU A 67 2.70 -0.27 2.69
CA LEU A 67 1.64 0.73 2.71
C LEU A 67 0.25 0.08 2.68
N SER A 68 0.04 -0.92 1.82
CA SER A 68 -1.26 -1.60 1.72
C SER A 68 -1.63 -2.32 3.02
N ASN A 69 -0.70 -3.08 3.60
CA ASN A 69 -0.94 -3.80 4.84
C ASN A 69 -1.12 -2.86 6.03
N THR A 70 -0.39 -1.74 6.07
CA THR A 70 -0.57 -0.75 7.14
C THR A 70 -1.98 -0.15 7.08
N ARG A 71 -2.50 0.13 5.89
CA ARG A 71 -3.87 0.61 5.69
C ARG A 71 -4.90 -0.43 6.13
N GLU A 72 -4.72 -1.68 5.75
CA GLU A 72 -5.60 -2.78 6.15
C GLU A 72 -5.57 -3.02 7.66
N LEU A 73 -4.38 -3.02 8.27
CA LEU A 73 -4.21 -3.12 9.70
C LEU A 73 -4.91 -1.98 10.45
N ARG A 74 -4.87 -0.75 9.94
CA ARG A 74 -5.62 0.37 10.51
C ARG A 74 -7.13 0.15 10.43
N ASN A 75 -7.61 -0.38 9.31
CA ASN A 75 -9.02 -0.72 9.15
C ASN A 75 -9.45 -1.80 10.15
N LEU A 76 -8.70 -2.90 10.23
CA LEU A 76 -8.92 -3.98 11.21
C LEU A 76 -8.87 -3.45 12.64
N ARG A 77 -7.90 -2.60 12.98
CA ARG A 77 -7.84 -1.96 14.31
C ARG A 77 -9.06 -1.08 14.57
N SER A 78 -9.57 -0.35 13.59
CA SER A 78 -10.80 0.43 13.74
C SER A 78 -12.00 -0.47 14.04
N ILE A 79 -12.04 -1.66 13.45
CA ILE A 79 -13.11 -2.63 13.65
C ILE A 79 -12.97 -3.28 15.05
N TYR A 80 -11.79 -3.77 15.41
CA TYR A 80 -11.61 -4.63 16.59
C TYR A 80 -11.15 -3.92 17.87
N LYS A 81 -10.59 -2.70 17.80
CA LYS A 81 -10.01 -2.01 18.98
C LYS A 81 -11.02 -1.13 19.75
N THR A 82 -12.32 -1.24 19.49
CA THR A 82 -13.34 -0.45 20.20
C THR A 82 -13.40 -0.84 21.69
N LYS A 83 -13.45 0.16 22.58
CA LYS A 83 -13.28 -0.03 24.03
C LYS A 83 -14.44 -0.78 24.69
N GLU A 84 -15.67 -0.58 24.21
CA GLU A 84 -16.88 -1.28 24.65
C GLU A 84 -17.80 -1.51 23.45
N ARG A 85 -18.28 -2.74 23.27
CA ARG A 85 -19.35 -3.12 22.34
C ARG A 85 -20.42 -3.86 23.12
N THR A 86 -21.67 -3.72 22.72
CA THR A 86 -22.75 -4.57 23.25
C THR A 86 -22.50 -6.04 22.88
N ILE A 87 -23.02 -6.97 23.66
CA ILE A 87 -22.82 -8.42 23.46
C ILE A 87 -23.35 -8.83 22.08
N GLU A 88 -24.48 -8.26 21.65
CA GLU A 88 -25.10 -8.40 20.33
C GLU A 88 -24.14 -7.94 19.21
N SER A 89 -23.54 -6.76 19.39
CA SER A 89 -22.64 -6.14 18.41
C SER A 89 -21.31 -6.88 18.30
N ALA A 90 -20.81 -7.41 19.42
CA ALA A 90 -19.63 -8.27 19.45
C ALA A 90 -19.91 -9.62 18.78
N ALA A 91 -21.05 -10.27 19.08
CA ALA A 91 -21.46 -11.53 18.46
C ALA A 91 -21.59 -11.38 16.93
N ASN A 92 -22.30 -10.36 16.46
CA ASN A 92 -22.46 -10.09 15.03
C ASN A 92 -21.14 -9.78 14.32
N LEU A 93 -20.18 -9.11 15.00
CA LEU A 93 -18.85 -8.81 14.43
C LEU A 93 -18.08 -10.08 14.04
N VAL A 94 -18.22 -11.15 14.82
CA VAL A 94 -17.50 -12.42 14.62
C VAL A 94 -18.38 -13.50 13.96
N GLY A 95 -19.60 -13.15 13.55
CA GLY A 95 -20.54 -14.10 12.91
C GLY A 95 -21.26 -15.04 13.88
N LEU A 96 -21.34 -14.67 15.16
CA LEU A 96 -22.11 -15.40 16.18
C LEU A 96 -23.50 -14.77 16.36
N ALA A 97 -24.47 -15.60 16.76
CA ALA A 97 -25.81 -15.16 17.13
C ALA A 97 -26.03 -15.37 18.63
N LEU A 98 -26.83 -14.49 19.25
CA LEU A 98 -27.21 -14.68 20.64
C LEU A 98 -28.23 -15.82 20.78
N PRO A 99 -28.15 -16.59 21.88
CA PRO A 99 -29.16 -17.60 22.16
C PRO A 99 -30.52 -16.92 22.34
N LYS A 100 -31.56 -17.47 21.70
CA LYS A 100 -32.93 -17.03 21.95
C LYS A 100 -33.28 -17.45 23.37
N THR A 101 -33.48 -16.49 24.26
CA THR A 101 -34.04 -16.75 25.59
C THR A 101 -35.43 -17.32 25.41
N SER A 102 -35.56 -18.62 25.66
CA SER A 102 -36.80 -19.37 25.83
C SER A 102 -37.50 -18.99 27.12
#